data_AF-A0A9N8VQB6-F1
#
_entry.id   AF-A0A9N8VQB6-F1
#
_cell.length_a   1.000
_cell.length_b   1.000
_cell.length_c   1.000
_cell.angle_alpha   90.00
_cell.angle_beta   90.00
_cell.angle_gamma   90.00
#
_symmetry.space_group_name_H-M   'P 1'
#
loop_
_entity.id
_entity.type
_entity.pdbx_description
1 polymer ?
#
loop_
_entity_poly.entity_id
_entity_poly.type
_entity_poly.pdbx_seq_one_letter_code
_entity_poly.pdbx_strand_id
1 'polypeptide(L)'
;MNGVEPKTCTLFPRLGHIPIDSNIIKPIHAAILSNWIYRKDTKSFKTGDSFIFTLGDGENFHKIKLSRVSIPVAAIYEHQSGGLNFGGGDLNVNDRIVSCQKSMQSYEHRILDIDNYLADEFEVFSITTNFI
;
A
#
# COMPACT_ATOMS: atom_id res chain seq x y z
N MET A 1 39.63 3.86 -3.30
CA MET A 1 38.23 3.72 -2.83
C MET A 1 37.37 3.71 -4.08
N ASN A 2 36.82 2.56 -4.45
CA ASN A 2 36.01 2.44 -5.66
C ASN A 2 34.61 2.98 -5.34
N GLY A 3 34.25 4.10 -5.95
CA GLY A 3 32.91 4.67 -5.84
C GLY A 3 31.90 3.74 -6.49
N VAL A 4 30.88 3.34 -5.74
CA VAL A 4 29.72 2.65 -6.31
C VAL A 4 28.79 3.73 -6.85
N GLU A 5 28.61 3.77 -8.15
CA GLU A 5 27.65 4.67 -8.78
C GLU A 5 26.21 4.14 -8.63
N PRO A 6 25.20 5.03 -8.51
CA PRO A 6 23.80 4.63 -8.48
C PRO A 6 23.40 3.95 -9.80
N LYS A 7 22.77 2.77 -9.71
CA LYS A 7 22.13 2.16 -10.87
C LYS A 7 20.82 2.89 -11.18
N THR A 8 20.80 3.68 -12.23
CA THR A 8 19.59 4.33 -12.73
C THR A 8 18.70 3.28 -13.40
N CYS A 9 17.50 3.06 -12.87
CA CYS A 9 16.49 2.23 -13.52
C CYS A 9 15.55 3.14 -14.32
N THR A 10 15.67 3.15 -15.64
CA THR A 10 14.66 3.76 -16.50
C THR A 10 13.46 2.82 -16.57
N LEU A 11 12.41 3.13 -15.80
CA LEU A 11 11.13 2.42 -15.92
C LEU A 11 10.63 2.57 -17.36
N PHE A 12 10.19 1.46 -17.96
CA PHE A 12 9.60 1.48 -19.30
C PHE A 12 8.44 2.49 -19.35
N PRO A 13 8.23 3.20 -20.48
CA PRO A 13 7.00 3.95 -20.70
C PRO A 13 5.82 2.99 -20.46
N ARG A 14 4.95 3.33 -19.50
CA ARG A 14 3.74 2.55 -19.26
C ARG A 14 2.95 2.54 -20.57
N LEU A 15 2.90 1.40 -21.26
CA LEU A 15 2.09 1.25 -22.47
C LEU A 15 0.65 1.62 -22.12
N GLY A 16 0.10 2.55 -22.90
CA GLY A 16 -1.27 3.01 -22.72
C GLY A 16 -2.27 1.86 -22.75
N HIS A 17 -3.16 1.87 -21.77
CA HIS A 17 -4.43 1.14 -21.73
C HIS A 17 -4.33 -0.39 -21.85
N ILE A 18 -3.80 -1.03 -20.79
CA ILE A 18 -4.09 -2.44 -20.52
C ILE A 18 -5.34 -2.47 -19.64
N PRO A 19 -6.50 -2.93 -20.13
CA PRO A 19 -7.65 -3.20 -19.27
C PRO A 19 -7.28 -4.42 -18.42
N ILE A 20 -6.90 -4.16 -17.18
CA ILE A 20 -6.77 -5.20 -16.17
C ILE A 20 -8.14 -5.27 -15.49
N ASP A 21 -8.90 -6.33 -15.74
CA ASP A 21 -10.06 -6.69 -14.91
C ASP A 21 -9.55 -7.03 -13.52
N SER A 22 -9.39 -5.99 -12.70
CA SER A 22 -8.78 -6.09 -11.38
C SER A 22 -9.84 -6.53 -10.37
N ASN A 23 -9.83 -7.82 -10.02
CA ASN A 23 -10.54 -8.32 -8.84
C ASN A 23 -9.97 -7.78 -7.51
N ILE A 24 -8.92 -6.97 -7.60
CA ILE A 24 -8.04 -6.55 -6.51
C ILE A 24 -8.28 -5.06 -6.15
N ILE A 25 -8.50 -4.20 -7.14
CA ILE A 25 -8.75 -2.76 -6.94
C ILE A 25 -10.19 -2.43 -7.33
N LYS A 26 -11.06 -2.30 -6.33
CA LYS A 26 -12.49 -1.97 -6.49
C LYS A 26 -12.72 -0.46 -6.40
N PRO A 27 -13.89 0.05 -6.85
CA PRO A 27 -14.23 1.48 -6.75
C PRO A 27 -14.10 2.07 -5.34
N ILE A 28 -14.29 1.25 -4.30
CA ILE A 28 -14.07 1.67 -2.91
C ILE A 28 -12.60 1.98 -2.59
N HIS A 29 -11.64 1.24 -3.16
CA HIS A 29 -10.21 1.52 -2.99
C HIS A 29 -9.82 2.86 -3.66
N ALA A 30 -10.37 3.14 -4.85
CA ALA A 30 -10.16 4.41 -5.55
C ALA A 30 -10.76 5.61 -4.80
N ALA A 31 -11.94 5.44 -4.18
CA ALA A 31 -12.57 6.47 -3.37
C ALA A 31 -11.76 6.82 -2.10
N ILE A 32 -11.03 5.84 -1.54
CA ILE A 32 -10.16 6.07 -0.38
C ILE A 32 -8.95 6.88 -0.77
N LEU A 33 -8.27 6.49 -1.85
CA LEU A 33 -7.10 7.21 -2.36
C LEU A 33 -7.46 8.63 -2.80
N SER A 34 -8.63 8.83 -3.41
CA SER A 34 -9.08 10.18 -3.77
C SER A 34 -9.40 11.03 -2.54
N ASN A 35 -10.05 10.47 -1.51
CA ASN A 35 -10.28 11.20 -0.26
C ASN A 35 -8.97 11.57 0.45
N TRP A 36 -7.95 10.70 0.39
CA TRP A 36 -6.60 11.00 0.90
C TRP A 36 -5.93 12.14 0.12
N ILE A 37 -5.93 12.10 -1.22
CA ILE A 37 -5.37 13.17 -2.07
C ILE A 37 -6.06 14.52 -1.80
N TYR A 38 -7.38 14.50 -1.62
CA TYR A 38 -8.18 15.72 -1.46
C TYR A 38 -8.44 16.10 0.01
N ARG A 39 -7.84 15.40 0.98
CA ARG A 39 -7.99 15.64 2.44
C ARG A 39 -9.45 15.80 2.89
N LYS A 40 -10.33 14.95 2.38
CA LYS A 40 -11.76 14.98 2.72
C LYS A 40 -12.01 14.14 3.98
N ASP A 41 -12.91 14.61 4.87
CA ASP A 41 -13.18 14.06 6.22
C ASP A 41 -12.77 12.60 6.45
N THR A 42 -11.92 12.40 7.46
CA THR A 42 -11.32 11.11 7.86
C THR A 42 -12.40 10.05 8.13
N LYS A 43 -12.62 9.16 7.17
CA LYS A 43 -13.51 8.00 7.29
C LYS A 43 -12.69 6.73 7.43
N SER A 44 -13.08 5.89 8.39
CA SER A 44 -12.70 4.48 8.39
C SER A 44 -13.52 3.74 7.34
N PHE A 45 -12.86 2.94 6.51
CA PHE A 45 -13.48 2.19 5.43
C PHE A 45 -13.47 0.71 5.75
N LYS A 46 -14.68 0.13 5.72
CA LYS A 46 -14.85 -1.31 5.87
C LYS A 46 -14.63 -1.99 4.51
N THR A 47 -13.59 -2.81 4.40
CA THR A 47 -13.33 -3.59 3.17
C THR A 47 -12.69 -4.93 3.54
N GLY A 48 -13.14 -6.01 2.90
CA GLY A 48 -12.47 -7.31 2.95
C GLY A 48 -11.53 -7.55 1.75
N ASP A 49 -11.55 -6.64 0.78
CA ASP A 49 -10.85 -6.82 -0.50
C ASP A 49 -9.46 -6.18 -0.51
N SER A 50 -9.08 -5.49 0.56
CA SER A 50 -7.75 -4.90 0.71
C SER A 50 -6.71 -5.99 1.01
N PHE A 51 -5.46 -5.69 0.68
CA PHE A 51 -4.30 -6.50 0.98
C PHE A 51 -3.09 -5.58 1.10
N ILE A 52 -2.14 -5.99 1.92
CA ILE A 52 -0.80 -5.39 2.01
C ILE A 52 0.21 -6.44 1.59
N PHE A 53 1.31 -6.01 0.97
CA PHE A 53 2.35 -6.93 0.53
C PHE A 53 3.75 -6.29 0.57
N THR A 54 4.77 -7.13 0.60
CA THR A 54 6.16 -6.74 0.32
C THR A 54 6.75 -7.63 -0.76
N LEU A 55 7.67 -7.06 -1.55
CA LEU A 55 8.48 -7.81 -2.51
C LEU A 55 9.77 -8.37 -1.89
N GLY A 56 10.03 -8.09 -0.61
CA GLY A 56 11.27 -8.48 0.04
C GLY A 56 12.47 -7.76 -0.60
N ASP A 57 13.44 -8.53 -1.08
CA ASP A 57 14.60 -8.01 -1.81
C ASP A 57 14.35 -7.82 -3.32
N GLY A 58 13.15 -8.17 -3.81
CA GLY A 58 12.79 -8.08 -5.23
C GLY A 58 13.44 -9.14 -6.12
N GLU A 59 14.27 -10.03 -5.56
CA GLU A 59 14.97 -11.09 -6.30
C GLU A 59 14.42 -12.47 -5.95
N ASN A 60 14.09 -12.69 -4.67
CA ASN A 60 13.65 -13.99 -4.17
C ASN A 60 12.14 -14.02 -3.92
N PHE A 61 11.40 -14.74 -4.77
CA PHE A 61 9.96 -14.92 -4.65
C PHE A 61 9.51 -15.55 -3.31
N HIS A 62 10.36 -16.30 -2.62
CA HIS A 62 10.04 -16.84 -1.29
C HIS A 62 10.03 -15.77 -0.18
N LYS A 63 10.60 -14.59 -0.42
CA LYS A 63 10.56 -13.45 0.51
C LYS A 63 9.33 -12.56 0.31
N ILE A 64 8.55 -12.80 -0.74
CA ILE A 64 7.28 -12.09 -0.96
C ILE A 64 6.31 -12.50 0.14
N LYS A 65 5.73 -11.50 0.80
CA LYS A 65 4.66 -11.71 1.78
C LYS A 65 3.44 -10.96 1.32
N LEU A 66 2.30 -11.64 1.35
CA LEU A 66 0.98 -11.10 1.06
C LEU A 66 0.13 -11.32 2.30
N SER A 67 -0.56 -10.28 2.75
CA SER A 67 -1.51 -10.38 3.85
C SER A 67 -2.84 -9.79 3.43
N ARG A 68 -3.91 -10.57 3.55
CA ARG A 68 -5.27 -10.10 3.26
C ARG A 68 -5.95 -9.64 4.53
N VAL A 69 -7.06 -8.94 4.38
CA VAL A 69 -7.88 -8.52 5.52
C VAL A 69 -8.57 -9.72 6.16
N SER A 70 -8.37 -9.89 7.46
CA SER A 70 -9.08 -10.84 8.32
C SER A 70 -10.21 -10.14 9.11
N ILE A 71 -10.07 -8.85 9.46
CA ILE A 71 -11.08 -8.04 10.16
C ILE A 71 -11.44 -6.80 9.32
N PRO A 72 -12.57 -6.81 8.58
CA PRO A 72 -12.90 -5.75 7.63
C PRO A 72 -13.15 -4.36 8.23
N VAL A 73 -13.51 -4.26 9.51
CA VAL A 73 -14.10 -3.05 10.10
C VAL A 73 -13.09 -1.90 10.29
N ALA A 74 -11.79 -2.20 10.31
CA ALA A 74 -10.71 -1.22 10.50
C ALA A 74 -9.57 -1.39 9.47
N ALA A 75 -9.88 -1.95 8.30
CA ALA A 75 -8.88 -2.34 7.31
C ALA A 75 -8.12 -1.15 6.71
N ILE A 76 -8.77 0.00 6.49
CA ILE A 76 -8.13 1.22 5.99
C ILE A 76 -8.77 2.45 6.65
N TYR A 77 -7.96 3.34 7.20
CA TYR A 77 -8.42 4.63 7.70
C TYR A 77 -7.29 5.66 7.70
N GLU A 78 -7.64 6.94 7.70
CA GLU A 78 -6.70 8.03 7.91
C GLU A 78 -6.83 8.51 9.36
N HIS A 79 -5.72 8.49 10.10
CA HIS A 79 -5.68 9.06 11.45
C HIS A 79 -5.33 10.55 11.35
N GLN A 80 -6.12 11.41 12.00
CA GLN A 80 -5.98 12.88 11.93
C GLN A 80 -4.58 13.40 12.28
N SER A 81 -3.77 12.62 13.01
CA SER A 81 -2.38 12.95 13.36
C SER A 81 -1.34 11.90 12.93
N GLY A 82 -1.72 10.87 12.17
CA GLY A 82 -0.92 9.65 12.01
C GLY A 82 -0.66 9.14 10.59
N GLY A 83 -1.17 9.84 9.56
CA GLY A 83 -1.00 9.44 8.17
C GLY A 83 -1.93 8.31 7.72
N LEU A 84 -1.55 7.63 6.63
CA LEU A 84 -2.32 6.56 6.02
C LEU A 84 -2.14 5.26 6.81
N ASN A 85 -3.24 4.71 7.30
CA ASN A 85 -3.23 3.51 8.12
C ASN A 85 -3.99 2.37 7.44
N PHE A 86 -3.37 1.20 7.47
CA PHE A 86 -3.97 -0.07 7.13
C PHE A 86 -4.03 -0.90 8.40
N GLY A 87 -5.25 -1.29 8.78
CA GLY A 87 -5.49 -2.33 9.76
C GLY A 87 -5.13 -1.98 11.20
N GLY A 88 -5.25 -0.73 11.63
CA GLY A 88 -4.97 -0.37 13.02
C GLY A 88 -3.48 -0.25 13.34
N GLY A 89 -2.61 -0.06 12.34
CA GLY A 89 -1.16 -0.06 12.50
C GLY A 89 -0.45 -1.29 11.92
N ASP A 90 -1.20 -2.21 11.30
CA ASP A 90 -0.67 -3.35 10.55
C ASP A 90 0.30 -2.89 9.46
N LEU A 91 -0.04 -1.79 8.78
CA LEU A 91 0.90 -0.98 8.02
C LEU A 91 0.50 0.49 8.19
N ASN A 92 1.46 1.34 8.54
CA ASN A 92 1.24 2.77 8.67
C ASN A 92 2.28 3.53 7.86
N VAL A 93 1.83 4.57 7.18
CA VAL A 93 2.67 5.50 6.43
C VAL A 93 2.39 6.90 6.95
N ASN A 94 3.36 7.47 7.67
CA ASN A 94 3.30 8.83 8.17
C ASN A 94 4.51 9.61 7.67
N ASP A 95 4.29 10.62 6.84
CA ASP A 95 5.32 11.30 6.06
C ASP A 95 6.20 10.30 5.30
N ARG A 96 7.45 10.09 5.74
CA ARG A 96 8.39 9.11 5.17
C ARG A 96 8.56 7.87 6.03
N ILE A 97 7.96 7.81 7.20
CA ILE A 97 8.08 6.68 8.11
C ILE A 97 7.04 5.65 7.72
N VAL A 98 7.51 4.49 7.26
CA VAL A 98 6.70 3.30 7.08
C VAL A 98 6.93 2.38 8.26
N SER A 99 5.87 1.97 8.93
CA SER A 99 5.95 1.10 10.10
C SER A 99 4.95 -0.05 10.05
N CYS A 100 5.31 -1.16 10.67
CA CYS A 100 4.48 -2.37 10.71
C CYS A 100 4.52 -2.94 12.13
N GLN A 101 3.37 -2.93 12.81
CA GLN A 101 3.27 -3.44 14.16
C GLN A 101 3.49 -4.95 14.24
N LYS A 102 3.85 -5.44 15.43
CA LYS A 102 4.08 -6.88 15.66
C LYS A 102 2.78 -7.65 15.87
N SER A 103 1.81 -7.02 16.53
CA SER A 103 0.51 -7.61 16.81
C SER A 103 -0.49 -7.18 15.74
N MET A 104 -0.75 -8.05 14.78
CA MET A 104 -1.66 -7.76 13.68
C MET A 104 -3.10 -7.64 14.19
N GLN A 105 -3.86 -6.68 13.66
CA GLN A 105 -5.24 -6.40 14.09
C GLN A 105 -6.26 -6.71 12.99
N SER A 106 -6.02 -6.29 11.75
CA SER A 106 -7.01 -6.43 10.66
C SER A 106 -6.52 -7.21 9.46
N TYR A 107 -5.21 -7.41 9.33
CA TYR A 107 -4.59 -8.22 8.28
C TYR A 107 -4.06 -9.53 8.89
N GLU A 108 -4.05 -10.60 8.09
CA GLU A 108 -3.67 -11.95 8.53
C GLU A 108 -2.27 -12.03 9.16
N HIS A 109 -1.26 -11.42 8.52
CA HIS A 109 0.14 -11.58 8.85
C HIS A 109 0.96 -10.31 8.63
N ARG A 110 2.04 -10.19 9.40
CA ARG A 110 3.02 -9.12 9.26
C ARG A 110 3.77 -9.23 7.93
N ILE A 111 3.92 -8.12 7.21
CA ILE A 111 4.66 -8.09 5.93
C ILE A 111 6.10 -7.59 6.05
N LEU A 112 6.46 -6.85 7.11
CA LEU A 112 7.84 -6.41 7.33
C LEU A 112 8.52 -7.25 8.42
N ASP A 113 9.82 -7.51 8.25
CA ASP A 113 10.65 -8.12 9.30
C ASP A 113 11.22 -7.08 10.28
N ILE A 114 11.17 -5.81 9.90
CA ILE A 114 11.60 -4.65 10.69
C ILE A 114 10.41 -3.83 11.18
N ASP A 115 10.61 -3.08 12.27
CA ASP A 115 9.54 -2.29 12.90
C ASP A 115 9.17 -1.05 12.08
N ASN A 116 10.17 -0.40 11.49
CA ASN A 116 9.97 0.73 10.59
C ASN A 116 11.17 0.94 9.65
N TYR A 117 10.96 1.73 8.60
CA TYR A 117 11.98 2.27 7.73
C TYR A 117 11.57 3.64 7.18
N LEU A 118 12.54 4.37 6.62
CA LEU A 118 12.28 5.58 5.87
C LEU A 118 12.11 5.24 4.39
N ALA A 119 10.96 5.59 3.83
CA ALA A 119 10.73 5.49 2.40
C ALA A 119 11.41 6.66 1.68
N ASP A 120 12.13 6.34 0.61
CA ASP A 120 12.73 7.34 -0.28
C ASP A 120 11.64 8.03 -1.12
N GLU A 121 10.68 7.25 -1.63
CA GLU A 121 9.64 7.70 -2.56
C GLU A 121 8.30 6.97 -2.33
N PHE A 122 7.21 7.58 -2.78
CA PHE A 122 5.87 6.99 -2.79
C PHE A 122 5.18 7.23 -4.12
N GLU A 123 4.51 6.21 -4.64
CA GLU A 123 3.68 6.29 -5.84
C GLU A 123 2.28 5.76 -5.53
N VAL A 124 1.26 6.43 -6.08
CA VAL A 124 -0.14 6.02 -5.96
C VAL A 124 -0.72 5.85 -7.35
N PHE A 125 -1.33 4.69 -7.59
CA PHE A 125 -1.94 4.34 -8.87
C PHE A 125 -3.45 4.15 -8.71
N SER A 126 -4.20 4.64 -9.69
CA SER A 126 -5.63 4.36 -9.83
C SER A 126 -5.90 3.71 -11.19
N ILE A 127 -6.92 2.86 -11.24
CA ILE A 127 -7.42 2.27 -12.48
C ILE A 127 -8.76 2.92 -12.78
N THR A 128 -8.92 3.51 -13.96
CA THR A 128 -10.20 4.03 -14.44
C THR A 128 -10.77 3.04 -15.44
N THR A 129 -11.84 2.33 -15.06
CA THR A 129 -12.61 1.53 -16.01
C THR A 129 -13.59 2.45 -16.75
N ASN A 130 -13.34 2.68 -18.04
CA ASN A 130 -14.34 3.27 -18.93
C ASN A 130 -15.31 2.17 -19.34
N PHE A 131 -16.57 2.28 -18.95
CA PHE A 131 -17.62 1.42 -19.48
C PHE A 131 -17.95 1.89 -20.91
N ILE A 132 -17.68 1.03 -21.90
CA ILE A 132 -18.07 1.22 -23.30
C ILE A 132 -19.44 0.58 -23.51
#